data_AF-A0A1S3K220-F1
#
_entry.id   AF-A0A1S3K220-F1
#
_cell.length_a   1.000
_cell.length_b   1.000
_cell.length_c   1.000
_cell.angle_alpha   90.00
_cell.angle_beta   90.00
_cell.angle_gamma   90.00
#
_symmetry.space_group_name_H-M   'P 1'
#
loop_
_entity.id
_entity.type
_entity.pdbx_description
1 polymer ?
#
loop_
_entity_poly.entity_id
_entity_poly.type
_entity_poly.pdbx_seq_one_letter_code
_entity_poly.pdbx_strand_id
1 'polypeptide(L)'
;MIPYKTIVAMDVFRILLKGAGMLHKQKKSRSNCGKNKDVGNFTNNSYPPLWKELFSKDCFRFASFLGLYPALYNLFLKLCQNYDLKKNGMNYVISGGIAGLSLFVESNMRRRTIALFALARAVGVLADAANRQGVVRPIPHGYTTLFCLCCSFMVYCTALKPQLLQKGYYYSVLKWSRDYTNSNLEKVFRKQGSVFVSCARGEIHDNTCTRHAFLDLLQSWPGFAKLYLPIHVAPILLFKRKLLRQQPKKVLKSLLKNVVMSATFLSAMVMLAKYVICLLRNMSGKPPPLPAYIPLLAGLTCGLSVLFERASRRKELVMFLIPHTINALFLLGLEKGFCKYIPYGSVVVFAASMMPIMHAYEREPATLTPFIRGILRYFVS
;
A
#
# COMPACT_ATOMS: atom_id res chain seq x y z
N MET A 1 -3.82 12.67 -28.77
CA MET A 1 -2.61 11.81 -28.77
C MET A 1 -2.00 11.89 -27.37
N ILE A 2 -2.09 10.83 -26.57
CA ILE A 2 -1.56 10.84 -25.18
C ILE A 2 -0.03 10.92 -25.27
N PRO A 3 0.65 11.88 -24.60
CA PRO A 3 2.09 12.00 -24.69
C PRO A 3 2.77 10.67 -24.32
N TYR A 4 3.78 10.24 -25.08
CA TYR A 4 4.58 9.05 -24.78
C TYR A 4 5.11 9.03 -23.33
N LYS A 5 5.38 10.21 -22.76
CA LYS A 5 5.77 10.40 -21.34
C LYS A 5 4.65 10.01 -20.35
N THR A 6 3.39 10.26 -20.68
CA THR A 6 2.21 9.92 -19.85
C THR A 6 1.96 8.42 -19.83
N ILE A 7 2.18 7.73 -20.96
CA ILE A 7 2.06 6.26 -21.05
C ILE A 7 3.11 5.59 -20.15
N VAL A 8 4.37 6.05 -20.20
CA VAL A 8 5.44 5.53 -19.35
C VAL A 8 5.20 5.84 -17.87
N ALA A 9 4.67 7.01 -17.53
CA ALA A 9 4.29 7.35 -16.15
C ALA A 9 3.13 6.47 -15.64
N MET A 10 2.14 6.20 -16.48
CA MET A 10 1.03 5.29 -16.16
C MET A 10 1.50 3.85 -16.00
N ASP A 11 2.45 3.37 -16.82
CA ASP A 11 3.02 2.03 -16.68
C ASP A 11 3.87 1.88 -15.42
N VAL A 12 4.67 2.90 -15.08
CA VAL A 12 5.42 2.92 -13.82
C VAL A 12 4.47 3.00 -12.62
N PHE A 13 3.42 3.83 -12.68
CA PHE A 13 2.41 3.90 -11.63
C PHE A 13 1.64 2.59 -11.50
N ARG A 14 1.33 1.92 -12.61
CA ARG A 14 0.70 0.59 -12.65
C ARG A 14 1.61 -0.50 -12.08
N ILE A 15 2.93 -0.45 -12.34
CA ILE A 15 3.93 -1.36 -11.75
C ILE A 15 4.06 -1.11 -10.25
N LEU A 16 4.07 0.15 -9.81
CA LEU A 16 4.08 0.52 -8.38
C LEU A 16 2.79 0.07 -7.68
N LEU A 17 1.63 0.24 -8.31
CA LEU A 17 0.33 -0.22 -7.80
C LEU A 17 0.17 -1.75 -7.81
N LYS A 18 0.71 -2.44 -8.83
CA LYS A 18 0.77 -3.92 -8.85
C LYS A 18 1.75 -4.45 -7.79
N GLY A 19 2.91 -3.82 -7.63
CA GLY A 19 3.91 -4.15 -6.59
C GLY A 19 3.42 -3.87 -5.17
N ALA A 20 2.55 -2.88 -5.01
CA ALA A 20 1.83 -2.55 -3.78
C ALA A 20 0.60 -3.45 -3.50
N GLY A 21 0.29 -4.43 -4.35
CA GLY A 21 -0.89 -5.29 -4.19
C GLY A 21 -2.24 -4.58 -4.43
N MET A 22 -2.24 -3.34 -4.92
CA MET A 22 -3.43 -2.54 -5.22
C MET A 22 -4.11 -2.90 -6.56
N LEU A 23 -3.45 -3.70 -7.39
CA LEU A 23 -3.98 -4.22 -8.65
C LEU A 23 -3.75 -5.74 -8.74
N HIS A 24 -4.58 -6.53 -8.05
CA HIS A 24 -4.68 -7.97 -8.31
C HIS A 24 -6.04 -8.32 -8.91
N LYS A 25 -6.00 -9.05 -10.03
CA LYS A 25 -7.17 -9.61 -10.72
C LYS A 25 -7.75 -10.74 -9.85
N GLN A 26 -9.05 -10.71 -9.58
CA GLN A 26 -9.78 -11.90 -9.13
C GLN A 26 -9.80 -12.90 -10.30
N LYS A 27 -9.07 -14.00 -10.20
CA LYS A 27 -9.42 -15.21 -10.98
C LYS A 27 -10.61 -15.84 -10.26
N LYS A 28 -11.79 -15.75 -10.87
CA LYS A 28 -13.01 -16.45 -10.44
C LYS A 28 -12.71 -17.95 -10.53
N SER A 29 -12.62 -18.65 -9.40
CA SER A 29 -12.58 -20.11 -9.39
C SER A 29 -13.93 -20.59 -9.91
N ARG A 30 -13.94 -21.27 -11.06
CA ARG A 30 -15.13 -21.96 -11.58
C ARG A 30 -15.23 -23.30 -10.87
N SER A 31 -16.18 -23.46 -9.96
CA SER A 31 -16.68 -24.77 -9.56
C SER A 31 -17.84 -25.17 -10.46
N ASN A 32 -17.79 -26.41 -10.95
CA ASN A 32 -18.79 -27.06 -11.79
C ASN A 32 -20.21 -26.99 -11.22
N CYS A 33 -21.19 -26.62 -12.06
CA CYS A 33 -22.53 -27.21 -12.05
C CYS A 33 -23.29 -26.90 -13.37
N GLY A 34 -23.68 -27.95 -14.09
CA GLY A 34 -24.98 -28.13 -14.75
C GLY A 34 -25.44 -27.21 -15.90
N LYS A 35 -25.45 -27.78 -17.11
CA LYS A 35 -26.34 -27.61 -18.29
C LYS A 35 -27.46 -26.53 -18.19
N ASN A 36 -27.54 -25.60 -19.15
CA ASN A 36 -28.45 -25.69 -20.32
C ASN A 36 -28.26 -24.49 -21.29
N LYS A 37 -28.77 -24.72 -22.50
CA LYS A 37 -28.52 -24.09 -23.80
C LYS A 37 -28.94 -22.61 -24.02
N ASP A 38 -28.21 -22.01 -24.96
CA ASP A 38 -28.58 -21.03 -26.01
C ASP A 38 -29.34 -19.75 -25.64
N VAL A 39 -28.64 -18.60 -25.70
CA VAL A 39 -29.05 -17.41 -26.47
C VAL A 39 -27.78 -16.68 -26.94
N GLY A 40 -27.72 -16.39 -28.24
CA GLY A 40 -26.54 -15.94 -28.95
C GLY A 40 -25.98 -14.58 -28.53
N ASN A 41 -24.71 -14.37 -28.84
CA ASN A 41 -24.14 -13.03 -28.97
C ASN A 41 -23.05 -13.01 -30.04
N PHE A 42 -23.33 -12.22 -31.06
CA PHE A 42 -22.46 -11.82 -32.15
C PHE A 42 -21.25 -11.01 -31.66
N THR A 43 -20.19 -11.03 -32.47
CA THR A 43 -18.95 -10.21 -32.44
C THR A 43 -17.82 -10.68 -31.52
N ASN A 44 -17.15 -11.74 -31.98
CA ASN A 44 -15.78 -12.05 -31.57
C ASN A 44 -14.82 -11.27 -32.47
N ASN A 45 -14.34 -10.10 -32.03
CA ASN A 45 -13.16 -9.46 -32.62
C ASN A 45 -12.11 -9.25 -31.51
N SER A 46 -11.07 -10.09 -31.55
CA SER A 46 -10.14 -10.29 -30.45
C SER A 46 -8.96 -9.31 -30.52
N TYR A 47 -9.09 -8.18 -29.83
CA TYR A 47 -7.91 -7.39 -29.44
C TYR A 47 -6.97 -8.21 -28.53
N PRO A 48 -5.63 -8.03 -28.62
CA PRO A 48 -4.68 -8.63 -27.69
C PRO A 48 -5.09 -8.33 -26.24
N PRO A 49 -4.81 -9.23 -25.27
CA PRO A 49 -5.28 -9.11 -23.89
C PRO A 49 -4.89 -7.79 -23.22
N LEU A 50 -3.80 -7.16 -23.68
CA LEU A 50 -3.32 -5.87 -23.19
C LEU A 50 -4.24 -4.69 -23.56
N TRP A 51 -4.83 -4.71 -24.77
CA TRP A 51 -5.75 -3.66 -25.23
C TRP A 51 -7.09 -3.71 -24.51
N LYS A 52 -7.60 -4.93 -24.25
CA LYS A 52 -8.78 -5.13 -23.40
C LYS A 52 -8.55 -4.62 -21.97
N GLU A 53 -7.31 -4.65 -21.47
CA GLU A 53 -6.96 -4.10 -20.17
C GLU A 53 -6.78 -2.57 -20.18
N LEU A 54 -6.22 -1.99 -21.26
CA LEU A 54 -6.07 -0.54 -21.40
C LEU A 54 -7.42 0.16 -21.54
N PHE A 55 -8.35 -0.44 -22.30
CA PHE A 55 -9.71 0.09 -22.49
C PHE A 55 -10.73 -0.44 -21.47
N SER A 56 -10.26 -0.84 -20.28
CA SER A 56 -11.16 -1.19 -19.18
C SER A 56 -11.89 0.05 -18.65
N LYS A 57 -13.17 -0.12 -18.25
CA LYS A 57 -13.96 0.91 -17.54
C LYS A 57 -13.20 1.50 -16.34
N ASP A 58 -12.37 0.69 -15.71
CA ASP A 58 -11.54 1.08 -14.57
C ASP A 58 -10.40 2.05 -14.94
N CYS A 59 -9.83 1.92 -16.14
CA CYS A 59 -8.81 2.83 -16.66
C CYS A 59 -9.43 4.16 -17.05
N PHE A 60 -10.61 4.13 -17.69
CA PHE A 60 -11.37 5.34 -18.00
C PHE A 60 -11.73 6.14 -16.75
N ARG A 61 -12.30 5.49 -15.72
CA ARG A 61 -12.59 6.15 -14.43
C ARG A 61 -11.36 6.80 -13.81
N PHE A 62 -10.22 6.12 -13.85
CA PHE A 62 -8.97 6.64 -13.31
C PHE A 62 -8.44 7.83 -14.12
N ALA A 63 -8.46 7.73 -15.45
CA ALA A 63 -8.05 8.82 -16.33
C ALA A 63 -8.96 10.04 -16.18
N SER A 64 -10.28 9.82 -16.11
CA SER A 64 -11.26 10.87 -15.85
C SER A 64 -11.01 11.54 -14.50
N PHE A 65 -10.74 10.79 -13.44
CA PHE A 65 -10.36 11.36 -12.15
C PHE A 65 -9.07 12.20 -12.22
N LEU A 66 -8.01 11.68 -12.86
CA LEU A 66 -6.74 12.37 -13.02
C LEU A 66 -6.84 13.65 -13.85
N GLY A 67 -7.78 13.75 -14.80
CA GLY A 67 -8.04 14.96 -15.56
C GLY A 67 -8.98 15.93 -14.84
N LEU A 68 -10.04 15.40 -14.20
CA LEU A 68 -11.06 16.21 -13.54
C LEU A 68 -10.54 16.94 -12.31
N TYR A 69 -9.72 16.27 -11.49
CA TYR A 69 -9.16 16.88 -10.28
C TYR A 69 -8.40 18.20 -10.57
N PRO A 70 -7.35 18.22 -11.41
CA PRO A 70 -6.60 19.46 -11.67
C PRO A 70 -7.43 20.51 -12.43
N ALA A 71 -8.36 20.08 -13.31
CA ALA A 71 -9.27 21.00 -13.99
C ALA A 71 -10.17 21.75 -12.98
N LEU A 72 -10.78 21.03 -12.04
CA LEU A 72 -11.58 21.64 -10.98
C LEU A 72 -10.72 22.51 -10.05
N TYR A 73 -9.54 22.03 -9.65
CA TYR A 73 -8.64 22.81 -8.81
C TYR A 73 -8.30 24.16 -9.44
N ASN A 74 -7.85 24.18 -10.69
CA ASN A 74 -7.46 25.39 -11.39
C ASN A 74 -8.66 26.31 -11.68
N LEU A 75 -9.82 25.75 -12.01
CA LEU A 75 -11.05 26.52 -12.19
C LEU A 75 -11.44 27.24 -10.89
N PHE A 76 -11.57 26.51 -9.80
CA PHE A 76 -11.97 27.09 -8.50
C PHE A 76 -10.90 28.02 -7.94
N LEU A 77 -9.61 27.75 -8.17
CA LEU A 77 -8.54 28.64 -7.74
C LEU A 77 -8.64 30.02 -8.42
N LYS A 78 -8.84 30.04 -9.74
CA LYS A 78 -9.05 31.29 -10.49
C LYS A 78 -10.31 32.01 -10.05
N LEU A 79 -11.40 31.29 -9.81
CA LEU A 79 -12.63 31.89 -9.29
C LEU A 79 -12.40 32.54 -7.92
N CYS A 80 -11.77 31.83 -6.96
CA CYS A 80 -11.48 32.39 -5.64
C CYS A 80 -10.53 33.60 -5.70
N GLN A 81 -9.58 33.61 -6.64
CA GLN A 81 -8.68 34.76 -6.86
C GLN A 81 -9.42 35.96 -7.46
N ASN A 82 -10.33 35.74 -8.42
CA ASN A 82 -11.10 36.81 -9.06
C ASN A 82 -12.10 37.48 -8.10
N TYR A 83 -12.67 36.74 -7.16
CA TYR A 83 -13.59 37.25 -6.15
C TYR A 83 -12.90 37.73 -4.86
N ASP A 84 -11.56 37.87 -4.86
CA ASP A 84 -10.69 38.25 -3.72
C ASP A 84 -11.04 37.52 -2.40
N LEU A 85 -11.41 36.23 -2.50
CA LEU A 85 -12.02 35.46 -1.42
C LEU A 85 -11.09 35.09 -0.24
N LYS A 86 -9.83 35.58 -0.24
CA LYS A 86 -8.89 35.75 0.90
C LYS A 86 -7.42 35.68 0.44
N LYS A 87 -6.60 36.65 0.88
CA LYS A 87 -5.14 36.71 0.60
C LYS A 87 -4.26 35.71 1.39
N ASN A 88 -4.81 35.03 2.41
CA ASN A 88 -4.03 34.21 3.35
C ASN A 88 -3.86 32.72 2.95
N GLY A 89 -3.89 32.38 1.66
CA GLY A 89 -3.70 31.00 1.18
C GLY A 89 -4.88 30.05 1.43
N MET A 90 -6.03 30.56 1.89
CA MET A 90 -7.30 29.82 2.00
C MET A 90 -7.86 29.42 0.63
N ASN A 91 -7.55 30.17 -0.42
CA ASN A 91 -7.97 29.84 -1.79
C ASN A 91 -7.50 28.42 -2.16
N TYR A 92 -6.24 28.08 -1.90
CA TYR A 92 -5.70 26.73 -2.17
C TYR A 92 -6.37 25.63 -1.36
N VAL A 93 -6.76 25.92 -0.11
CA VAL A 93 -7.49 25.01 0.77
C VAL A 93 -8.87 24.71 0.19
N ILE A 94 -9.63 25.75 -0.14
CA ILE A 94 -10.99 25.64 -0.66
C ILE A 94 -10.98 24.95 -2.03
N SER A 95 -10.12 25.40 -2.96
CA SER A 95 -10.00 24.80 -4.28
C SER A 95 -9.56 23.34 -4.21
N GLY A 96 -8.62 22.99 -3.32
CA GLY A 96 -8.19 21.61 -3.09
C GLY A 96 -9.32 20.72 -2.54
N GLY A 97 -10.10 21.24 -1.58
CA GLY A 97 -11.26 20.54 -1.02
C GLY A 97 -12.35 20.29 -2.06
N ILE A 98 -12.75 21.33 -2.82
CA ILE A 98 -13.77 21.22 -3.87
C ILE A 98 -13.30 20.27 -4.98
N ALA A 99 -12.06 20.41 -5.45
CA ALA A 99 -11.49 19.51 -6.45
C ALA A 99 -11.45 18.06 -5.95
N GLY A 100 -11.32 17.85 -4.64
CA GLY A 100 -11.40 16.54 -4.00
C GLY A 100 -12.71 15.79 -4.28
N LEU A 101 -13.82 16.49 -4.52
CA LEU A 101 -15.10 15.86 -4.87
C LEU A 101 -15.02 15.07 -6.21
N SER A 102 -14.03 15.34 -7.06
CA SER A 102 -13.77 14.55 -8.28
C SER A 102 -13.59 13.04 -8.02
N LEU A 103 -13.26 12.63 -6.79
CA LEU A 103 -13.17 11.22 -6.43
C LEU A 103 -14.53 10.48 -6.55
N PHE A 104 -15.64 11.18 -6.71
CA PHE A 104 -16.94 10.57 -7.03
C PHE A 104 -16.91 9.74 -8.33
N VAL A 105 -16.04 10.06 -9.28
CA VAL A 105 -15.88 9.33 -10.54
C VAL A 105 -15.31 7.92 -10.32
N GLU A 106 -14.61 7.71 -9.20
CA GLU A 106 -13.93 6.45 -8.91
C GLU A 106 -14.82 5.37 -8.33
N SER A 107 -14.42 4.12 -8.60
CA SER A 107 -15.09 2.92 -8.08
C SER A 107 -15.03 2.85 -6.54
N ASN A 108 -16.04 2.26 -5.90
CA ASN A 108 -16.13 2.21 -4.42
C ASN A 108 -14.87 1.65 -3.74
N MET A 109 -14.29 0.57 -4.29
CA MET A 109 -13.08 -0.04 -3.74
C MET A 109 -11.85 0.86 -3.87
N ARG A 110 -11.67 1.49 -5.04
CA ARG A 110 -10.52 2.37 -5.29
C ARG A 110 -10.65 3.69 -4.56
N ARG A 111 -11.85 4.27 -4.52
CA ARG A 111 -12.21 5.48 -3.77
C ARG A 111 -11.78 5.39 -2.31
N ARG A 112 -12.16 4.33 -1.60
CA ARG A 112 -11.73 4.13 -0.21
C ARG A 112 -10.21 4.07 -0.08
N THR A 113 -9.55 3.39 -1.01
CA THR A 113 -8.08 3.25 -0.96
C THR A 113 -7.41 4.59 -1.22
N ILE A 114 -7.78 5.31 -2.29
CA ILE A 114 -7.25 6.65 -2.61
C ILE A 114 -7.49 7.62 -1.43
N ALA A 115 -8.68 7.61 -0.84
CA ALA A 115 -9.03 8.45 0.30
C ALA A 115 -8.12 8.21 1.52
N LEU A 116 -7.88 6.95 1.88
CA LEU A 116 -7.02 6.62 3.01
C LEU A 116 -5.55 6.92 2.74
N PHE A 117 -5.10 6.76 1.49
CA PHE A 117 -3.77 7.19 1.06
C PHE A 117 -3.62 8.70 1.16
N ALA A 118 -4.61 9.47 0.69
CA ALA A 118 -4.61 10.94 0.82
C ALA A 118 -4.63 11.35 2.30
N LEU A 119 -5.44 10.70 3.13
CA LEU A 119 -5.51 10.95 4.57
C LEU A 119 -4.16 10.75 5.27
N ALA A 120 -3.49 9.62 5.00
CA ALA A 120 -2.16 9.36 5.57
C ALA A 120 -1.15 10.45 5.17
N ARG A 121 -1.23 10.95 3.93
CA ARG A 121 -0.37 12.04 3.46
C ARG A 121 -0.74 13.39 4.07
N ALA A 122 -2.03 13.69 4.21
CA ALA A 122 -2.52 14.91 4.85
C ALA A 122 -2.05 14.99 6.31
N VAL A 123 -2.21 13.90 7.08
CA VAL A 123 -1.71 13.82 8.46
C VAL A 123 -0.19 13.99 8.51
N GLY A 124 0.55 13.35 7.59
CA GLY A 124 2.00 13.52 7.51
C GLY A 124 2.43 14.96 7.23
N VAL A 125 1.73 15.65 6.33
CA VAL A 125 1.98 17.07 6.01
C VAL A 125 1.70 17.96 7.21
N LEU A 126 0.55 17.76 7.87
CA LEU A 126 0.19 18.52 9.07
C LEU A 126 1.19 18.30 10.21
N ALA A 127 1.63 17.06 10.42
CA ALA A 127 2.64 16.75 11.42
C ALA A 127 4.00 17.40 11.11
N ASP A 128 4.44 17.38 9.84
CA ASP A 128 5.69 18.04 9.44
C ASP A 128 5.60 19.57 9.56
N ALA A 129 4.43 20.16 9.24
CA ALA A 129 4.18 21.59 9.41
C ALA A 129 4.19 22.00 10.89
N ALA A 130 3.50 21.25 11.75
CA ALA A 130 3.48 21.48 13.20
C ALA A 130 4.88 21.33 13.83
N ASN A 131 5.68 20.39 13.34
CA ASN A 131 7.07 20.24 13.77
C ASN A 131 7.95 21.43 13.37
N ARG A 132 7.73 22.02 12.18
CA ARG A 132 8.45 23.22 11.74
C ARG A 132 8.07 24.47 12.53
N GLN A 133 6.81 24.56 12.94
CA GLN A 133 6.31 25.64 13.78
C GLN A 133 6.72 25.48 15.25
N GLY A 134 7.46 24.42 15.61
CA GLY A 134 7.89 24.16 16.98
C GLY A 134 6.79 23.66 17.92
N VAL A 135 5.59 23.39 17.40
CA VAL A 135 4.43 22.92 18.17
C VAL A 135 4.59 21.46 18.60
N VAL A 136 5.14 20.62 17.70
CA VAL A 136 5.36 19.20 17.94
C VAL A 136 6.85 18.91 17.94
N ARG A 137 7.34 18.22 18.96
CA ARG A 137 8.74 17.78 19.01
C ARG A 137 8.94 16.50 18.18
N PRO A 138 10.05 16.37 17.44
CA PRO A 138 10.32 15.17 16.65
C PRO A 138 10.56 13.99 17.59
N ILE A 139 9.74 12.94 17.48
CA ILE A 139 9.91 11.72 18.26
C ILE A 139 11.10 10.92 17.67
N PRO A 140 12.14 10.62 18.48
CA PRO A 140 13.23 9.76 18.03
C PRO A 140 12.69 8.44 17.49
N HIS A 141 13.13 8.05 16.28
CA HIS A 141 12.69 6.83 15.61
C HIS A 141 11.17 6.70 15.38
N GLY A 142 10.38 7.79 15.45
CA GLY A 142 8.92 7.74 15.37
C GLY A 142 8.37 6.98 14.15
N TYR A 143 8.95 7.15 12.96
CA TYR A 143 8.56 6.39 11.77
C TYR A 143 8.83 4.89 11.88
N THR A 144 9.91 4.48 12.57
CA THR A 144 10.23 3.07 12.82
C THR A 144 9.23 2.48 13.82
N THR A 145 8.93 3.19 14.91
CA THR A 145 7.94 2.74 15.90
C THR A 145 6.56 2.58 15.25
N LEU A 146 6.11 3.57 14.49
CA LEU A 146 4.84 3.50 13.77
C LEU A 146 4.81 2.36 12.75
N PHE A 147 5.93 2.13 12.04
CA PHE A 147 6.06 0.97 11.15
C PHE A 147 5.90 -0.36 11.90
N CYS A 148 6.53 -0.51 13.07
CA CYS A 148 6.41 -1.70 13.91
C CYS A 148 4.98 -1.91 14.41
N LEU A 149 4.29 -0.85 14.85
CA LEU A 149 2.90 -0.91 15.30
C LEU A 149 1.96 -1.33 14.14
N CYS A 150 2.16 -0.75 12.96
CA CYS A 150 1.43 -1.16 11.76
C CYS A 150 1.70 -2.63 11.42
N CYS A 151 2.97 -3.07 11.41
CA CYS A 151 3.33 -4.49 11.18
C CYS A 151 2.68 -5.42 12.21
N SER A 152 2.69 -5.06 13.50
CA SER A 152 1.99 -5.78 14.58
C SER A 152 0.54 -6.06 14.22
N PHE A 153 -0.20 -5.01 13.88
CA PHE A 153 -1.62 -5.16 13.55
C PHE A 153 -1.86 -5.90 12.23
N MET A 154 -1.01 -5.69 11.22
CA MET A 154 -1.16 -6.34 9.92
C MET A 154 -0.84 -7.84 9.97
N VAL A 155 0.14 -8.25 10.79
CA VAL A 155 0.45 -9.67 11.04
C VAL A 155 -0.67 -10.31 11.85
N TYR A 156 -1.20 -9.64 12.87
CA TYR A 156 -2.42 -10.06 13.59
C TYR A 156 -3.60 -10.29 12.63
N CYS A 157 -3.90 -9.32 11.76
CA CYS A 157 -4.97 -9.46 10.78
C CYS A 157 -4.71 -10.63 9.81
N THR A 158 -3.48 -10.80 9.32
CA THR A 158 -3.14 -11.90 8.41
C THR A 158 -3.31 -13.26 9.08
N ALA A 159 -2.86 -13.40 10.33
CA ALA A 159 -2.92 -14.65 11.07
C ALA A 159 -4.35 -15.02 11.49
N LEU A 160 -5.11 -14.07 12.06
CA LEU A 160 -6.37 -14.36 12.76
C LEU A 160 -7.62 -13.82 12.08
N LYS A 161 -7.54 -12.66 11.42
CA LYS A 161 -8.70 -11.95 10.87
C LYS A 161 -8.48 -11.48 9.42
N PRO A 162 -8.33 -12.39 8.45
CA PRO A 162 -8.02 -12.03 7.06
C PRO A 162 -9.12 -11.17 6.39
N GLN A 163 -10.35 -11.22 6.90
CA GLN A 163 -11.48 -10.41 6.42
C GLN A 163 -11.28 -8.91 6.60
N LEU A 164 -10.41 -8.48 7.52
CA LEU A 164 -10.08 -7.07 7.75
C LEU A 164 -9.11 -6.51 6.70
N LEU A 165 -8.46 -7.39 5.94
CA LEU A 165 -7.51 -7.01 4.90
C LEU A 165 -8.18 -6.95 3.53
N GLN A 166 -7.70 -6.05 2.67
CA GLN A 166 -8.08 -6.08 1.27
C GLN A 166 -7.58 -7.38 0.64
N LYS A 167 -8.44 -8.08 -0.12
CA LYS A 167 -8.11 -9.39 -0.71
C LYS A 167 -6.78 -9.39 -1.48
N GLY A 168 -6.54 -8.37 -2.30
CA GLY A 168 -5.29 -8.24 -3.08
C GLY A 168 -4.05 -8.13 -2.20
N TYR A 169 -4.15 -7.37 -1.10
CA TYR A 169 -3.08 -7.26 -0.11
C TYR A 169 -2.86 -8.59 0.62
N TYR A 170 -3.92 -9.22 1.14
CA TYR A 170 -3.83 -10.50 1.86
C TYR A 170 -3.18 -11.60 1.01
N TYR A 171 -3.63 -11.80 -0.23
CA TYR A 171 -3.03 -12.80 -1.11
C TYR A 171 -1.60 -12.44 -1.54
N SER A 172 -1.25 -11.16 -1.60
CA SER A 172 0.15 -10.75 -1.81
C SER A 172 1.01 -11.17 -0.62
N VAL A 173 0.55 -10.95 0.62
CA VAL A 173 1.26 -11.38 1.83
C VAL A 173 1.45 -12.90 1.83
N LEU A 174 0.41 -13.68 1.53
CA LEU A 174 0.52 -15.14 1.45
C LEU A 174 1.51 -15.59 0.36
N LYS A 175 1.41 -15.02 -0.84
CA LYS A 175 2.32 -15.30 -1.96
C LYS A 175 3.78 -15.10 -1.57
N TRP A 176 4.09 -13.99 -0.88
CA TRP A 176 5.45 -13.67 -0.46
C TRP A 176 5.89 -14.41 0.80
N SER A 177 4.95 -14.91 1.60
CA SER A 177 5.22 -15.79 2.74
C SER A 177 5.53 -17.24 2.31
N ARG A 178 5.20 -17.58 1.06
CA ARG A 178 5.42 -18.87 0.36
C ARG A 178 4.66 -20.05 0.97
N ASP A 179 5.02 -20.39 2.20
CA ASP A 179 4.53 -21.60 2.87
C ASP A 179 3.19 -21.36 3.56
N TYR A 180 2.79 -20.10 3.74
CA TYR A 180 1.48 -19.76 4.29
C TYR A 180 0.42 -19.77 3.20
N THR A 181 -0.57 -20.64 3.38
CA THR A 181 -1.77 -20.73 2.55
C THR A 181 -3.00 -20.41 3.39
N ASN A 182 -4.13 -20.05 2.78
CA ASN A 182 -5.32 -19.83 3.57
C ASN A 182 -5.77 -21.10 4.31
N SER A 183 -5.52 -22.28 3.73
CA SER A 183 -5.90 -23.58 4.31
C SER A 183 -5.11 -23.90 5.57
N ASN A 184 -3.77 -23.81 5.51
CA ASN A 184 -2.95 -24.14 6.68
C ASN A 184 -3.10 -23.09 7.79
N LEU A 185 -3.22 -21.80 7.46
CA LEU A 185 -3.51 -20.77 8.47
C LEU A 185 -4.87 -20.99 9.15
N GLU A 186 -5.89 -21.42 8.40
CA GLU A 186 -7.19 -21.77 8.97
C GLU A 186 -7.08 -22.92 9.97
N LYS A 187 -6.42 -24.01 9.56
CA LYS A 187 -6.20 -25.23 10.36
C LYS A 187 -5.36 -24.95 11.62
N VAL A 188 -4.30 -24.16 11.49
CA VAL A 188 -3.26 -24.02 12.51
C VAL A 188 -3.49 -22.83 13.44
N PHE A 189 -4.12 -21.75 12.96
CA PHE A 189 -4.26 -20.51 13.73
C PHE A 189 -5.70 -20.11 14.07
N ARG A 190 -6.73 -20.51 13.30
CA ARG A 190 -8.07 -19.89 13.42
C ARG A 190 -9.14 -20.87 13.91
N LYS A 191 -9.22 -22.05 13.30
CA LYS A 191 -10.25 -23.03 13.64
C LYS A 191 -9.96 -23.63 15.01
N GLN A 192 -10.95 -23.61 15.89
CA GLN A 192 -10.84 -24.20 17.23
C GLN A 192 -10.44 -25.69 17.13
N GLY A 193 -9.43 -26.08 17.89
CA GLY A 193 -8.98 -27.46 18.02
C GLY A 193 -8.87 -27.86 19.48
N SER A 194 -8.86 -29.17 19.74
CA SER A 194 -8.66 -29.73 21.09
C SER A 194 -7.19 -30.06 21.39
N VAL A 195 -6.35 -30.18 20.36
CA VAL A 195 -4.95 -30.61 20.50
C VAL A 195 -4.02 -29.63 19.78
N PHE A 196 -2.83 -29.43 20.36
CA PHE A 196 -1.76 -28.69 19.72
C PHE A 196 -1.34 -29.34 18.39
N VAL A 197 -1.27 -28.53 17.32
CA VAL A 197 -0.84 -29.00 15.99
C VAL A 197 0.62 -28.61 15.78
N SER A 198 1.56 -29.52 15.56
CA SER A 198 2.95 -29.12 15.27
C SER A 198 3.07 -28.39 13.92
N CYS A 199 4.19 -27.69 13.65
CA CYS A 199 4.40 -27.02 12.35
C CYS A 199 4.34 -28.00 11.16
N ALA A 200 4.87 -29.22 11.34
CA ALA A 200 4.83 -30.27 10.33
C ALA A 200 3.39 -30.78 10.10
N ARG A 201 2.66 -31.13 11.18
CA ARG A 201 1.26 -31.58 11.08
C ARG A 201 0.32 -30.49 10.56
N GLY A 202 0.71 -29.24 10.77
CA GLY A 202 0.04 -28.05 10.28
C GLY A 202 0.33 -27.72 8.81
N GLU A 203 1.17 -28.50 8.12
CA GLU A 203 1.59 -28.24 6.73
C GLU A 203 2.20 -26.83 6.57
N ILE A 204 2.99 -26.42 7.55
CA ILE A 204 3.78 -25.18 7.47
C ILE A 204 5.20 -25.50 7.02
N HIS A 205 5.90 -26.38 7.73
CA HIS A 205 7.24 -26.85 7.38
C HIS A 205 7.60 -28.12 8.17
N ASP A 206 8.45 -28.98 7.58
CA ASP A 206 8.86 -30.26 8.20
C ASP A 206 10.17 -30.17 8.99
N ASN A 207 11.02 -29.18 8.68
CA ASN A 207 12.29 -28.96 9.37
C ASN A 207 12.10 -28.26 10.73
N THR A 208 13.16 -28.17 11.53
CA THR A 208 13.17 -27.34 12.74
C THR A 208 12.86 -25.88 12.42
N CYS A 209 12.17 -25.17 13.33
CA CYS A 209 11.73 -23.78 13.10
C CYS A 209 12.91 -22.85 12.75
N THR A 210 14.06 -23.01 13.41
CA THR A 210 15.26 -22.20 13.17
C THR A 210 15.87 -22.49 11.81
N ARG A 211 15.99 -23.76 11.42
CA ARG A 211 16.49 -24.15 10.10
C ARG A 211 15.55 -23.65 9.01
N HIS A 212 14.24 -23.80 9.20
CA HIS A 212 13.25 -23.28 8.27
C HIS A 212 13.32 -21.77 8.14
N ALA A 213 13.44 -21.02 9.24
CA ALA A 213 13.60 -19.57 9.21
C ALA A 213 14.83 -19.15 8.37
N PHE A 214 15.99 -19.77 8.59
CA PHE A 214 17.18 -19.47 7.82
C PHE A 214 17.02 -19.79 6.32
N LEU A 215 16.44 -20.95 6.00
CA LEU A 215 16.16 -21.33 4.61
C LEU A 215 15.16 -20.37 3.95
N ASP A 216 14.12 -19.97 4.67
CA ASP A 216 13.11 -19.03 4.18
C ASP A 216 13.71 -17.66 3.85
N LEU A 217 14.62 -17.17 4.69
CA LEU A 217 15.37 -15.94 4.42
C LEU A 217 16.14 -16.04 3.09
N LEU A 218 16.91 -17.11 2.90
CA LEU A 218 17.73 -17.30 1.70
C LEU A 218 16.88 -17.50 0.45
N GLN A 219 15.84 -18.32 0.54
CA GLN A 219 15.02 -18.65 -0.61
C GLN A 219 14.07 -17.50 -1.02
N SER A 220 13.65 -16.65 -0.08
CA SER A 220 12.80 -15.48 -0.37
C SER A 220 13.56 -14.31 -0.97
N TRP A 221 14.86 -14.18 -0.67
CA TRP A 221 15.72 -13.09 -1.11
C TRP A 221 15.69 -12.81 -2.63
N PRO A 222 15.89 -13.79 -3.54
CA PRO A 222 15.87 -13.53 -4.98
C PRO A 222 14.48 -13.09 -5.48
N GLY A 223 13.41 -13.59 -4.87
CA GLY A 223 12.03 -13.18 -5.17
C GLY A 223 11.81 -11.70 -4.85
N PHE A 224 12.28 -11.25 -3.68
CA PHE A 224 12.18 -9.85 -3.27
C PHE A 224 13.12 -8.93 -4.06
N ALA A 225 14.33 -9.37 -4.39
CA ALA A 225 15.22 -8.63 -5.27
C ALA A 225 14.57 -8.38 -6.64
N LYS A 226 13.96 -9.41 -7.23
CA LYS A 226 13.22 -9.31 -8.51
C LYS A 226 12.01 -8.38 -8.42
N LEU A 227 11.28 -8.38 -7.29
CA LEU A 227 10.16 -7.47 -7.05
C LEU A 227 10.62 -6.00 -6.95
N TYR A 228 11.73 -5.75 -6.28
CA TYR A 228 12.19 -4.39 -5.95
C TYR A 228 13.05 -3.75 -7.02
N LEU A 229 13.66 -4.54 -7.91
CA LEU A 229 14.47 -4.02 -8.99
C LEU A 229 13.70 -3.00 -9.87
N PRO A 230 12.49 -3.28 -10.39
CA PRO A 230 11.72 -2.28 -11.15
C PRO A 230 11.39 -1.01 -10.34
N ILE A 231 11.10 -1.17 -9.04
CA ILE A 231 10.74 -0.06 -8.15
C ILE A 231 11.91 0.91 -7.98
N HIS A 232 13.14 0.41 -7.89
CA HIS A 232 14.34 1.24 -7.78
C HIS A 232 14.84 1.77 -9.13
N VAL A 233 14.66 1.01 -10.20
CA VAL A 233 15.05 1.40 -11.56
C VAL A 233 14.15 2.52 -12.10
N ALA A 234 12.83 2.44 -11.87
CA ALA A 234 11.88 3.39 -12.47
C ALA A 234 12.16 4.87 -12.13
N PRO A 235 12.42 5.28 -10.87
CA PRO A 235 12.78 6.66 -10.56
C PRO A 235 14.10 7.10 -11.20
N ILE A 236 15.07 6.19 -11.39
CA ILE A 236 16.32 6.50 -12.08
C ILE A 236 16.05 6.79 -13.55
N LEU A 237 15.25 5.93 -14.19
CA LEU A 237 14.86 6.10 -15.59
C LEU A 237 13.95 7.31 -15.79
N LEU A 238 13.11 7.71 -14.83
CA LEU A 238 12.22 8.86 -15.01
C LEU A 238 12.93 10.18 -14.71
N PHE A 239 13.69 10.26 -13.62
CA PHE A 239 14.17 11.53 -13.07
C PHE A 239 15.69 11.70 -13.10
N LYS A 240 16.48 10.64 -13.34
CA LYS A 240 17.95 10.67 -13.26
C LYS A 240 18.67 10.23 -14.54
N ARG A 241 18.01 10.33 -15.72
CA ARG A 241 18.60 9.94 -17.02
C ARG A 241 19.94 10.65 -17.31
N LYS A 242 20.03 11.96 -17.06
CA LYS A 242 21.27 12.73 -17.28
C LYS A 242 22.42 12.21 -16.41
N LEU A 243 22.14 11.96 -15.13
CA LEU A 243 23.12 11.39 -14.20
C LEU A 243 23.52 9.97 -14.57
N LEU A 244 22.59 9.14 -15.05
CA LEU A 244 22.87 7.79 -15.53
C LEU A 244 23.84 7.81 -16.73
N ARG A 245 23.67 8.76 -17.65
CA ARG A 245 24.56 8.92 -18.81
C ARG A 245 25.95 9.44 -18.41
N GLN A 246 26.04 10.34 -17.44
CA GLN A 246 27.30 10.97 -17.02
C GLN A 246 28.11 10.08 -16.06
N GLN A 247 27.46 9.36 -15.13
CA GLN A 247 28.13 8.60 -14.07
C GLN A 247 27.51 7.20 -13.88
N PRO A 248 27.59 6.30 -14.88
CA PRO A 248 26.89 5.00 -14.87
C PRO A 248 27.31 4.09 -13.71
N LYS A 249 28.63 3.99 -13.42
CA LYS A 249 29.15 3.15 -12.32
C LYS A 249 28.60 3.56 -10.95
N LYS A 250 28.51 4.86 -10.68
CA LYS A 250 27.98 5.40 -9.42
C LYS A 250 26.49 5.09 -9.26
N VAL A 251 25.72 5.25 -10.34
CA VAL A 251 24.29 4.94 -10.35
C VAL A 251 24.06 3.44 -10.16
N LEU A 252 24.83 2.59 -10.85
CA LEU A 252 24.73 1.13 -10.73
C LEU A 252 25.10 0.63 -9.32
N LYS A 253 26.20 1.13 -8.73
CA LYS A 253 26.57 0.79 -7.35
C LYS A 253 25.49 1.20 -6.34
N SER A 254 24.92 2.39 -6.51
CA SER A 254 23.80 2.87 -5.68
C SER A 254 22.54 2.01 -5.86
N LEU A 255 22.19 1.66 -7.11
CA LEU A 255 21.08 0.78 -7.42
C LEU A 255 21.26 -0.59 -6.76
N LEU A 256 22.41 -1.24 -6.95
CA LEU A 256 22.70 -2.54 -6.37
C LEU A 256 22.60 -2.51 -4.84
N LYS A 257 23.22 -1.51 -4.20
CA LYS A 257 23.11 -1.31 -2.75
C LYS A 257 21.66 -1.20 -2.30
N ASN A 258 20.84 -0.41 -3.00
CA ASN A 258 19.43 -0.21 -2.64
C ASN A 258 18.59 -1.49 -2.84
N VAL A 259 18.84 -2.26 -3.90
CA VAL A 259 18.16 -3.53 -4.15
C VAL A 259 18.52 -4.56 -3.08
N VAL A 260 19.81 -4.69 -2.74
CA VAL A 260 20.27 -5.61 -1.68
C VAL A 260 19.63 -5.25 -0.34
N MET A 261 19.68 -3.98 0.07
CA MET A 261 19.07 -3.54 1.34
C MET A 261 17.56 -3.80 1.39
N SER A 262 16.84 -3.57 0.29
CA SER A 262 15.41 -3.83 0.22
C SER A 262 15.05 -5.32 0.22
N ALA A 263 15.84 -6.14 -0.48
CA ALA A 263 15.66 -7.59 -0.48
C ALA A 263 15.92 -8.16 0.92
N THR A 264 16.98 -7.71 1.59
CA THR A 264 17.30 -8.11 2.97
C THR A 264 16.22 -7.66 3.94
N PHE A 265 15.75 -6.41 3.86
CA PHE A 265 14.64 -5.89 4.66
C PHE A 265 13.41 -6.79 4.60
N LEU A 266 12.92 -7.12 3.40
CA LEU A 266 11.71 -7.92 3.25
C LEU A 266 11.90 -9.38 3.61
N SER A 267 13.04 -9.97 3.24
CA SER A 267 13.36 -11.35 3.61
C SER A 267 13.43 -11.50 5.12
N ALA A 268 14.11 -10.57 5.81
CA ALA A 268 14.16 -10.52 7.26
C ALA A 268 12.79 -10.28 7.88
N MET A 269 11.94 -9.44 7.28
CA MET A 269 10.57 -9.21 7.77
C MET A 269 9.73 -10.49 7.76
N VAL A 270 9.71 -11.21 6.64
CA VAL A 270 8.95 -12.47 6.51
C VAL A 270 9.52 -13.53 7.46
N MET A 271 10.84 -13.69 7.47
CA MET A 271 11.55 -14.61 8.35
C MET A 271 11.22 -14.34 9.83
N LEU A 272 11.33 -13.08 10.29
CA LEU A 272 11.09 -12.72 11.69
C LEU A 272 9.65 -12.95 12.09
N ALA A 273 8.69 -12.58 11.24
CA ALA A 273 7.28 -12.79 11.51
C ALA A 273 6.97 -14.28 11.69
N LYS A 274 7.42 -15.12 10.74
CA LYS A 274 7.18 -16.58 10.80
C LYS A 274 7.91 -17.23 11.97
N TYR A 275 9.18 -16.88 12.19
CA TYR A 275 9.99 -17.46 13.25
C TYR A 275 9.43 -17.16 14.64
N VAL A 276 9.06 -15.91 14.92
CA VAL A 276 8.50 -15.53 16.23
C VAL A 276 7.13 -16.16 16.47
N ILE A 277 6.28 -16.24 15.44
CA ILE A 277 5.01 -17.00 15.55
C ILE A 277 5.29 -18.46 15.90
N CYS A 278 6.20 -19.13 15.18
CA CYS A 278 6.51 -20.53 15.41
C CYS A 278 7.11 -20.74 16.81
N LEU A 279 8.07 -19.91 17.21
CA LEU A 279 8.72 -20.00 18.52
C LEU A 279 7.71 -19.86 19.66
N LEU A 280 6.96 -18.76 19.70
CA LEU A 280 6.01 -18.50 20.78
C LEU A 280 4.86 -19.51 20.80
N ARG A 281 4.42 -19.98 19.64
CA ARG A 281 3.38 -21.00 19.53
C ARG A 281 3.84 -22.35 20.07
N ASN A 282 5.05 -22.79 19.72
CA ASN A 282 5.61 -24.05 20.23
C ASN A 282 5.91 -23.95 21.74
N MET A 283 6.39 -22.79 22.22
CA MET A 283 6.56 -22.56 23.66
C MET A 283 5.22 -22.56 24.42
N SER A 284 4.16 -22.00 23.83
CA SER A 284 2.86 -21.94 24.48
C SER A 284 2.15 -23.29 24.54
N GLY A 285 2.38 -24.19 23.58
CA GLY A 285 1.75 -25.53 23.53
C GLY A 285 0.21 -25.54 23.44
N LYS A 286 -0.43 -24.38 23.22
CA LYS A 286 -1.90 -24.25 23.24
C LYS A 286 -2.52 -24.70 21.90
N PRO A 287 -3.65 -25.42 21.92
CA PRO A 287 -4.39 -25.73 20.70
C PRO A 287 -4.91 -24.44 20.04
N PRO A 288 -5.20 -24.47 18.72
CA PRO A 288 -5.79 -23.32 18.04
C PRO A 288 -7.19 -22.99 18.62
N PRO A 289 -7.61 -21.71 18.60
CA PRO A 289 -7.01 -20.59 17.88
C PRO A 289 -5.73 -20.05 18.51
N LEU A 290 -4.88 -19.46 17.66
CA LEU A 290 -3.64 -18.84 18.07
C LEU A 290 -3.92 -17.64 18.98
N PRO A 291 -3.34 -17.57 20.19
CA PRO A 291 -3.50 -16.41 21.06
C PRO A 291 -3.07 -15.11 20.36
N ALA A 292 -3.89 -14.06 20.46
CA ALA A 292 -3.71 -12.80 19.71
C ALA A 292 -2.36 -12.09 19.98
N TYR A 293 -1.79 -12.24 21.17
CA TYR A 293 -0.51 -11.62 21.51
C TYR A 293 0.65 -12.18 20.67
N ILE A 294 0.57 -13.44 20.20
CA ILE A 294 1.63 -14.09 19.43
C ILE A 294 1.87 -13.37 18.08
N PRO A 295 0.87 -13.23 17.19
CA PRO A 295 1.07 -12.51 15.93
C PRO A 295 1.29 -11.01 16.14
N LEU A 296 0.79 -10.41 17.24
CA LEU A 296 1.08 -9.02 17.59
C LEU A 296 2.57 -8.82 17.91
N LEU A 297 3.15 -9.66 18.78
CA LEU A 297 4.59 -9.63 19.09
C LEU A 297 5.43 -9.93 17.86
N ALA A 298 5.04 -10.93 17.07
CA ALA A 298 5.72 -11.25 15.82
C ALA A 298 5.75 -10.05 14.87
N GLY A 299 4.64 -9.32 14.71
CA GLY A 299 4.62 -8.14 13.87
C GLY A 299 5.41 -6.95 14.42
N LEU A 300 5.48 -6.77 15.75
CA LEU A 300 6.39 -5.79 16.37
C LEU A 300 7.86 -6.13 16.06
N THR A 301 8.25 -7.39 16.24
CA THR A 301 9.62 -7.85 16.00
C THR A 301 10.00 -7.79 14.53
N CYS A 302 9.10 -8.19 13.62
CA CYS A 302 9.40 -8.18 12.20
C CYS A 302 9.47 -6.76 11.64
N GLY A 303 8.72 -5.81 12.22
CA GLY A 303 8.79 -4.40 11.87
C GLY A 303 10.18 -3.78 12.07
N LEU A 304 11.00 -4.30 13.00
CA LEU A 304 12.37 -3.85 13.21
C LEU A 304 13.27 -4.10 12.00
N SER A 305 12.90 -5.00 11.08
CA SER A 305 13.66 -5.21 9.85
C SER A 305 13.75 -3.93 9.00
N VAL A 306 12.84 -2.97 9.17
CA VAL A 306 12.87 -1.66 8.49
C VAL A 306 14.15 -0.87 8.77
N LEU A 307 14.91 -1.25 9.80
CA LEU A 307 16.23 -0.68 10.09
C LEU A 307 17.27 -0.98 9.00
N PHE A 308 17.11 -2.06 8.22
CA PHE A 308 17.90 -2.30 7.01
C PHE A 308 17.65 -1.23 5.94
N GLU A 309 16.56 -0.47 6.01
CA GLU A 309 16.26 0.59 5.07
C GLU A 309 16.79 1.94 5.52
N ARG A 310 17.04 2.83 4.54
CA ARG A 310 17.47 4.21 4.80
C ARG A 310 16.33 5.04 5.39
N ALA A 311 16.62 5.97 6.30
CA ALA A 311 15.62 6.79 6.98
C ALA A 311 14.60 7.47 6.04
N SER A 312 15.05 8.02 4.91
CA SER A 312 14.16 8.63 3.91
C SER A 312 13.16 7.65 3.31
N ARG A 313 13.52 6.37 3.21
CA ARG A 313 12.65 5.30 2.72
C ARG A 313 11.70 4.79 3.80
N ARG A 314 12.13 4.77 5.08
CA ARG A 314 11.28 4.35 6.21
C ARG A 314 10.00 5.17 6.29
N LYS A 315 10.10 6.50 6.09
CA LYS A 315 8.94 7.40 6.02
C LYS A 315 7.97 7.00 4.90
N GLU A 316 8.47 6.71 3.71
CA GLU A 316 7.61 6.28 2.59
C GLU A 316 6.98 4.89 2.83
N LEU A 317 7.73 3.95 3.42
CA LEU A 317 7.24 2.60 3.74
C LEU A 317 6.12 2.63 4.78
N VAL A 318 6.25 3.45 5.84
CA VAL A 318 5.19 3.58 6.84
C VAL A 318 3.99 4.33 6.28
N MET A 319 4.21 5.39 5.47
CA MET A 319 3.12 6.10 4.79
C MET A 319 2.37 5.22 3.79
N PHE A 320 3.01 4.17 3.26
CA PHE A 320 2.36 3.14 2.47
C PHE A 320 1.53 2.16 3.33
N LEU A 321 1.99 1.82 4.53
CA LEU A 321 1.36 0.82 5.39
C LEU A 321 0.19 1.38 6.23
N ILE A 322 0.25 2.67 6.59
CA ILE A 322 -0.79 3.36 7.38
C ILE A 322 -2.19 3.21 6.74
N PRO A 323 -2.42 3.48 5.45
CA PRO A 323 -3.75 3.36 4.84
C PRO A 323 -4.35 1.95 4.98
N HIS A 324 -3.53 0.91 4.84
CA HIS A 324 -3.97 -0.47 5.01
C HIS A 324 -4.35 -0.76 6.46
N THR A 325 -3.54 -0.25 7.40
CA THR A 325 -3.78 -0.39 8.85
C THR A 325 -5.05 0.35 9.28
N ILE A 326 -5.23 1.60 8.86
CA ILE A 326 -6.45 2.38 9.14
C ILE A 326 -7.67 1.69 8.55
N ASN A 327 -7.59 1.17 7.33
CA ASN A 327 -8.71 0.43 6.73
C ASN A 327 -9.09 -0.80 7.58
N ALA A 328 -8.10 -1.58 8.02
CA ALA A 328 -8.35 -2.77 8.82
C ALA A 328 -8.89 -2.41 10.21
N LEU A 329 -8.41 -1.34 10.84
CA LEU A 329 -8.94 -0.80 12.10
C LEU A 329 -10.38 -0.30 11.93
N PHE A 330 -10.69 0.40 10.85
CA PHE A 330 -12.03 0.86 10.54
C PHE A 330 -13.00 -0.31 10.39
N LEU A 331 -12.62 -1.35 9.64
CA LEU A 331 -13.43 -2.57 9.49
C LEU A 331 -13.60 -3.31 10.81
N LEU A 332 -12.57 -3.37 11.65
CA LEU A 332 -12.67 -3.94 13.00
C LEU A 332 -13.61 -3.12 13.90
N GLY A 333 -13.56 -1.80 13.79
CA GLY A 333 -14.46 -0.89 14.48
C GLY A 333 -15.92 -1.06 14.05
N LEU A 334 -16.17 -1.31 12.75
CA LEU A 334 -17.51 -1.68 12.27
C LEU A 334 -17.97 -3.02 12.86
N GLU A 335 -17.11 -4.04 12.84
CA GLU A 335 -17.40 -5.38 13.41
C GLU A 335 -17.74 -5.30 14.91
N LYS A 336 -17.09 -4.40 15.64
CA LYS A 336 -17.29 -4.19 17.09
C LYS A 336 -18.37 -3.16 17.43
N GLY A 337 -18.98 -2.51 16.44
CA GLY A 337 -19.99 -1.47 16.65
C GLY A 337 -19.45 -0.09 17.09
N PHE A 338 -18.13 0.12 17.10
CA PHE A 338 -17.51 1.42 17.41
C PHE A 338 -17.59 2.42 16.26
N CYS A 339 -17.70 1.93 15.02
CA CYS A 339 -17.82 2.76 13.83
C CYS A 339 -19.16 2.50 13.14
N LYS A 340 -19.67 3.48 12.39
CA LYS A 340 -20.79 3.31 11.47
C LYS A 340 -20.34 3.55 10.04
N TYR A 341 -20.90 2.79 9.10
CA TYR A 341 -20.64 3.01 7.68
C TYR A 341 -21.37 4.26 7.20
N ILE A 342 -20.61 5.22 6.67
CA ILE A 342 -21.18 6.46 6.10
C ILE A 342 -21.14 6.34 4.57
N PRO A 343 -22.30 6.39 3.89
CA PRO A 343 -22.35 6.45 2.43
C PRO A 343 -21.47 7.58 1.90
N TYR A 344 -20.61 7.27 0.92
CA TYR A 344 -19.68 8.23 0.32
C TYR A 344 -18.69 8.93 1.27
N GLY A 345 -18.55 8.46 2.52
CA GLY A 345 -17.63 9.08 3.49
C GLY A 345 -16.17 9.12 3.02
N SER A 346 -15.76 8.18 2.16
CA SER A 346 -14.43 8.21 1.54
C SER A 346 -14.19 9.42 0.62
N VAL A 347 -15.23 9.97 -0.03
CA VAL A 347 -15.09 11.21 -0.80
C VAL A 347 -14.84 12.39 0.12
N VAL A 348 -15.60 12.47 1.21
CA VAL A 348 -15.44 13.53 2.22
C VAL A 348 -14.05 13.48 2.83
N VAL A 349 -13.58 12.28 3.22
CA VAL A 349 -12.22 12.08 3.73
C VAL A 349 -11.17 12.52 2.70
N PHE A 350 -11.34 12.16 1.43
CA PHE A 350 -10.39 12.56 0.39
C PHE A 350 -10.39 14.08 0.18
N ALA A 351 -11.56 14.72 0.08
CA ALA A 351 -11.69 16.16 -0.05
C ALA A 351 -11.03 16.90 1.12
N ALA A 352 -11.35 16.49 2.35
CA ALA A 352 -10.72 17.03 3.56
C ALA A 352 -9.21 16.79 3.60
N SER A 353 -8.72 15.68 3.05
CA SER A 353 -7.28 15.39 2.97
C SER A 353 -6.56 16.25 1.94
N MET A 354 -7.21 16.58 0.82
CA MET A 354 -6.61 17.43 -0.22
C MET A 354 -6.47 18.89 0.21
N MET A 355 -7.29 19.36 1.15
CA MET A 355 -7.20 20.71 1.73
C MET A 355 -5.79 21.08 2.23
N PRO A 356 -5.21 20.39 3.25
CA PRO A 356 -3.86 20.68 3.72
C PRO A 356 -2.77 20.29 2.72
N ILE A 357 -3.00 19.27 1.88
CA ILE A 357 -2.03 18.85 0.86
C ILE A 357 -1.82 19.95 -0.18
N MET A 358 -2.90 20.54 -0.70
CA MET A 358 -2.83 21.62 -1.69
C MET A 358 -2.31 22.91 -1.07
N HIS A 359 -2.72 23.24 0.16
CA HIS A 359 -2.13 24.38 0.87
C HIS A 359 -0.62 24.24 1.05
N ALA A 360 -0.16 23.07 1.50
CA ALA A 360 1.26 22.77 1.63
C ALA A 360 1.99 22.77 0.29
N TYR A 361 1.36 22.29 -0.79
CA TYR A 361 1.96 22.29 -2.12
C TYR A 361 2.33 23.69 -2.60
N GLU A 362 1.44 24.66 -2.36
CA GLU A 362 1.61 26.03 -2.87
C GLU A 362 2.41 26.92 -1.92
N ARG A 363 2.25 26.76 -0.60
CA ARG A 363 2.83 27.66 0.40
C ARG A 363 4.06 27.10 1.10
N GLU A 364 4.07 25.80 1.37
CA GLU A 364 5.10 25.16 2.18
C GLU A 364 5.57 23.83 1.56
N PRO A 365 6.00 23.81 0.28
CA PRO A 365 6.23 22.56 -0.46
C PRO A 365 7.23 21.64 0.22
N ALA A 366 8.09 22.18 1.08
CA ALA A 366 9.09 21.47 1.86
C ALA A 366 8.50 20.52 2.94
N THR A 367 7.24 20.67 3.35
CA THR A 367 6.52 19.70 4.21
C THR A 367 6.05 18.47 3.44
N LEU A 368 5.87 18.57 2.11
CA LEU A 368 5.52 17.42 1.29
C LEU A 368 6.71 16.50 1.07
N THR A 369 6.45 15.19 1.03
CA THR A 369 7.47 14.23 0.63
C THR A 369 7.85 14.41 -0.84
N PRO A 370 9.09 14.07 -1.24
CA PRO A 370 9.54 14.22 -2.62
C PRO A 370 8.64 13.49 -3.63
N PHE A 371 8.04 12.35 -3.23
CA PHE A 371 7.12 11.58 -4.05
C PHE A 371 5.83 12.36 -4.36
N ILE A 372 5.14 12.86 -3.32
CA ILE A 372 3.89 13.60 -3.51
C ILE A 372 4.14 14.92 -4.24
N ARG A 373 5.21 15.63 -3.88
CA ARG A 373 5.59 16.87 -4.57
C ARG A 373 5.83 16.64 -6.06
N GLY A 374 6.48 15.54 -6.43
CA GLY A 374 6.71 15.15 -7.82
C GLY A 374 5.42 14.84 -8.57
N ILE A 375 4.47 14.15 -7.94
CA ILE A 375 3.15 13.88 -8.52
C ILE A 375 2.36 15.16 -8.72
N LEU A 376 2.22 16.00 -7.69
CA LEU A 376 1.43 17.23 -7.77
C LEU A 376 2.00 18.19 -8.83
N ARG A 377 3.33 18.33 -8.91
CA ARG A 377 3.99 19.11 -9.97
C ARG A 377 3.69 18.59 -11.38
N TYR A 378 3.45 17.30 -11.55
CA TYR A 378 3.14 16.77 -12.87
C TYR A 378 1.68 16.98 -13.26
N PHE A 379 0.76 16.90 -12.30
CA PHE A 379 -0.69 16.89 -12.57
C PHE A 379 -1.39 18.23 -12.38
N VAL A 380 -0.88 19.10 -11.51
CA VAL A 380 -1.53 20.37 -11.15
C VAL A 380 -0.93 21.57 -11.89
N SER A 381 0.34 21.47 -12.32
CA SER A 381 1.07 22.52 -13.02
C SER A 381 0.53 22.86 -14.41
#